data_AF-A0A1U7NT63-F1
#
_entry.id   AF-A0A1U7NT63-F1
#
_cell.length_a   1.000
_cell.length_b   1.000
_cell.length_c   1.000
_cell.angle_alpha   90.00
_cell.angle_beta   90.00
_cell.angle_gamma   90.00
#
_symmetry.space_group_name_H-M   'P 1'
#
loop_
_entity.id
_entity.type
_entity.pdbx_description
1 polymer ?
#
loop_
_entity_poly.entity_id
_entity_poly.type
_entity_poly.pdbx_seq_one_letter_code
_entity_poly.pdbx_strand_id
1 'polypeptide(L)'
;MELTKYSVSGARHILQRYHTLGLDGLGDGRAHNQGAPTVLSPDEQQQLAVHLRHDFDQGIVWDGKMLQQWIQEQFGKKVYLSRTYEFMRLAGFSPQHPRPRHVGGDEAAKEAFKSKS
;
A
#
# COMPACT_ATOMS: atom_id res chain seq x y z
N MET A 1 -23.87 -6.75 -38.83
CA MET A 1 -23.86 -6.76 -37.35
C MET A 1 -24.10 -5.36 -36.81
N GLU A 2 -25.24 -4.73 -37.12
CA GLU A 2 -25.58 -3.40 -36.54
C GLU A 2 -26.26 -3.50 -35.17
N LEU A 3 -26.73 -4.70 -34.80
CA LEU A 3 -27.56 -4.89 -33.61
C LEU A 3 -26.79 -4.79 -32.28
N THR A 4 -25.51 -5.17 -32.24
CA THR A 4 -24.77 -5.33 -30.97
C THR A 4 -23.53 -4.43 -30.83
N LYS A 5 -23.22 -3.59 -31.84
CA LYS A 5 -22.01 -2.72 -31.92
C LYS A 5 -20.65 -3.42 -31.74
N TYR A 6 -20.60 -4.73 -31.52
CA TYR A 6 -19.36 -5.49 -31.46
C TYR A 6 -18.77 -5.70 -32.86
N SER A 7 -17.44 -5.80 -32.91
CA SER A 7 -16.76 -6.33 -34.09
C SER A 7 -17.13 -7.80 -34.32
N VAL A 8 -17.04 -8.26 -35.56
CA VAL A 8 -17.34 -9.66 -35.92
C VAL A 8 -16.48 -10.65 -35.14
N SER A 9 -15.20 -10.33 -34.94
CA SER A 9 -14.28 -11.16 -34.15
C SER A 9 -14.66 -11.19 -32.66
N GLY A 10 -15.01 -10.03 -32.08
CA GLY A 10 -15.46 -9.96 -30.68
C GLY A 10 -16.75 -10.74 -30.45
N ALA A 11 -17.73 -10.59 -31.33
CA ALA A 11 -18.99 -11.33 -31.25
C ALA A 11 -18.76 -12.86 -31.33
N ARG A 12 -17.91 -13.33 -32.25
CA ARG A 12 -17.54 -14.75 -32.35
C ARG A 12 -16.84 -15.27 -31.09
N HIS A 13 -15.93 -14.49 -30.52
CA HIS A 13 -15.22 -14.88 -29.30
C HIS A 13 -16.18 -14.99 -28.10
N ILE A 14 -17.10 -14.05 -27.95
CA ILE A 14 -18.14 -14.08 -26.91
C ILE A 14 -19.04 -15.31 -27.08
N LEU A 15 -19.53 -15.57 -28.30
CA LEU A 15 -20.38 -16.73 -28.60
C LEU A 15 -19.65 -18.05 -28.32
N GLN A 16 -18.37 -18.15 -28.71
CA GLN A 16 -17.56 -19.33 -28.44
C GLN A 16 -17.40 -19.58 -26.93
N ARG A 17 -17.08 -18.53 -26.15
CA ARG A 17 -16.96 -18.66 -24.67
C ARG A 17 -18.28 -19.07 -24.03
N TYR A 18 -19.40 -18.55 -24.51
CA TYR A 18 -20.72 -18.95 -24.03
C TYR A 18 -21.03 -20.42 -24.36
N HIS A 19 -20.74 -20.87 -25.58
CA HIS A 19 -20.97 -22.27 -25.95
C HIS A 19 -20.12 -23.26 -25.14
N THR A 20 -18.91 -22.88 -24.72
CA THR A 20 -18.00 -23.78 -23.99
C THR A 20 -18.18 -23.73 -22.48
N LEU A 21 -18.46 -22.55 -21.91
CA LEU A 21 -18.47 -22.31 -20.47
C LEU A 21 -19.82 -21.83 -19.93
N GLY A 22 -20.84 -21.71 -20.78
CA GLY A 22 -22.13 -21.16 -20.40
C GLY A 22 -22.05 -19.69 -19.99
N LEU A 23 -22.93 -19.27 -19.08
CA LEU A 23 -22.98 -17.89 -18.57
C LEU A 23 -21.70 -17.47 -17.85
N ASP A 24 -20.99 -18.41 -17.20
CA ASP A 24 -19.71 -18.15 -16.54
C ASP A 24 -18.65 -17.68 -17.55
N GLY A 25 -18.75 -18.14 -18.80
CA GLY A 25 -17.91 -17.70 -19.91
C GLY A 25 -18.07 -16.24 -20.31
N LEU A 26 -19.15 -15.58 -19.89
CA LEU A 26 -19.42 -14.17 -20.20
C LEU A 26 -18.91 -13.21 -19.12
N GLY A 27 -18.54 -13.71 -17.94
CA GLY A 27 -18.01 -12.91 -16.84
C GLY A 27 -16.62 -12.31 -17.11
N ASP A 28 -16.27 -11.29 -16.32
CA ASP A 28 -14.92 -10.73 -16.32
C ASP A 28 -13.92 -11.74 -15.76
N GLY A 29 -13.15 -12.36 -16.65
CA GLY A 29 -12.12 -13.33 -16.29
C GLY A 29 -10.94 -12.70 -15.54
N ARG A 30 -10.82 -11.37 -15.52
CA ARG A 30 -9.72 -10.68 -14.84
C ARG A 30 -9.82 -10.74 -13.31
N ALA A 31 -11.01 -11.01 -12.77
CA ALA A 31 -11.22 -11.13 -11.33
C ALA A 31 -10.32 -12.22 -10.69
N HIS A 32 -9.95 -13.24 -11.47
CA HIS A 32 -9.10 -14.34 -11.03
C HIS A 32 -7.65 -14.21 -11.50
N ASN A 33 -7.30 -13.13 -12.21
CA ASN A 33 -5.92 -12.90 -12.60
C ASN A 33 -5.12 -12.52 -11.35
N GLN A 34 -4.37 -13.49 -10.84
CA GLN A 34 -3.28 -13.26 -9.91
C GLN A 34 -2.27 -12.40 -10.68
N GLY A 35 -2.26 -11.10 -10.41
CA GLY A 35 -1.34 -10.17 -11.07
C GLY A 35 0.13 -10.54 -10.83
N ALA A 36 1.05 -9.63 -11.18
CA ALA A 36 2.46 -9.85 -10.85
C ALA A 36 2.65 -10.13 -9.35
N PRO A 37 3.56 -11.03 -8.96
CA PRO A 37 3.84 -11.32 -7.55
C PRO A 37 4.14 -10.04 -6.76
N THR A 38 3.71 -10.00 -5.51
CA THR A 38 4.10 -8.92 -4.59
C THR A 38 5.60 -8.99 -4.33
N VAL A 39 6.23 -7.82 -4.10
CA VAL A 39 7.67 -7.77 -3.86
C VAL A 39 8.04 -8.40 -2.51
N LEU A 40 7.23 -8.13 -1.49
CA LEU A 40 7.30 -8.84 -0.22
C LEU A 40 6.30 -9.98 -0.19
N SER A 41 6.72 -11.15 0.28
CA SER A 41 5.82 -12.25 0.60
C SER A 41 4.95 -11.89 1.80
N PRO A 42 3.84 -12.60 2.04
CA PRO A 42 3.05 -12.41 3.25
C PRO A 42 3.88 -12.56 4.54
N ASP A 43 4.77 -13.55 4.59
CA ASP A 43 5.63 -13.80 5.76
C ASP A 43 6.64 -12.67 5.98
N GLU A 44 7.28 -12.18 4.91
CA GLU A 44 8.21 -11.04 4.99
C GLU A 44 7.49 -9.76 5.42
N GLN A 45 6.27 -9.53 4.92
CA GLN A 45 5.44 -8.40 5.34
C GLN A 45 5.05 -8.50 6.82
N GLN A 46 4.81 -9.70 7.34
CA GLN A 46 4.53 -9.92 8.75
C GLN A 46 5.77 -9.71 9.62
N GLN A 47 6.94 -10.21 9.21
CA GLN A 47 8.22 -9.97 9.89
C GLN A 47 8.54 -8.48 9.96
N LEU A 48 8.33 -7.77 8.85
CA LEU A 48 8.45 -6.32 8.81
C LEU A 48 7.52 -5.64 9.82
N ALA A 49 6.24 -6.03 9.86
CA ALA A 49 5.28 -5.42 10.77
C ALA A 49 5.65 -5.63 12.26
N VAL A 50 6.12 -6.83 12.62
CA VAL A 50 6.60 -7.13 13.97
C VAL A 50 7.81 -6.26 14.33
N HIS A 51 8.78 -6.14 13.43
CA HIS A 51 9.97 -5.34 13.66
C HIS A 51 9.64 -3.85 13.83
N LEU A 52 8.85 -3.29 12.92
CA LEU A 52 8.41 -1.89 13.01
C LEU A 52 7.64 -1.62 14.31
N ARG A 53 6.80 -2.56 14.77
CA ARG A 53 6.06 -2.42 16.03
C ARG A 53 7.00 -2.37 17.22
N HIS A 54 7.93 -3.33 17.30
CA HIS A 54 8.91 -3.39 18.37
C HIS A 54 9.71 -2.09 18.49
N ASP A 55 10.21 -1.57 17.37
CA ASP A 55 10.98 -0.34 17.33
C ASP A 55 10.14 0.89 17.68
N PHE A 56 8.91 0.94 17.19
CA PHE A 56 7.97 2.01 17.52
C PHE A 56 7.67 2.07 19.02
N ASP A 57 7.50 0.91 19.67
CA ASP A 57 7.25 0.83 21.11
C ASP A 57 8.45 1.33 21.93
N GLN A 58 9.65 1.37 21.33
CA GLN A 58 10.86 1.98 21.90
C GLN A 58 11.03 3.47 21.52
N GLY A 59 10.08 4.05 20.79
CA GLY A 59 10.12 5.45 20.35
C GLY A 59 10.95 5.69 19.08
N ILE A 60 11.35 4.64 18.35
CA ILE A 60 12.08 4.77 17.09
C ILE A 60 11.09 5.04 15.97
N VAL A 61 11.30 6.14 15.24
CA VAL A 61 10.49 6.51 14.08
C VAL A 61 11.23 6.12 12.80
N TRP A 62 10.54 5.38 11.95
CA TRP A 62 11.07 4.91 10.67
C TRP A 62 10.70 5.85 9.52
N ASP A 63 11.68 6.14 8.67
CA ASP A 63 11.46 6.75 7.36
C ASP A 63 11.59 5.71 6.22
N GLY A 64 11.25 6.13 5.00
CA GLY A 64 11.29 5.24 3.84
C GLY A 64 12.70 4.74 3.49
N LYS A 65 13.76 5.50 3.77
CA LYS A 65 15.14 5.09 3.47
C LYS A 65 15.62 4.03 4.45
N MET A 66 15.34 4.21 5.74
CA MET A 66 15.60 3.21 6.78
C MET A 66 14.92 1.89 6.41
N LEU A 67 13.65 1.96 6.00
CA LEU A 67 12.91 0.78 5.58
C LEU A 67 13.48 0.12 4.32
N GLN A 68 13.87 0.92 3.32
CA GLN A 68 14.49 0.41 2.10
C GLN A 68 15.80 -0.34 2.40
N GLN A 69 16.65 0.23 3.27
CA GLN A 69 17.91 -0.39 3.68
C GLN A 69 17.65 -1.69 4.45
N TRP A 70 16.73 -1.65 5.42
CA TRP A 70 16.40 -2.84 6.20
C TRP A 70 15.84 -3.99 5.34
N ILE A 71 14.96 -3.70 4.38
CA ILE A 71 14.44 -4.71 3.43
C ILE A 71 15.58 -5.31 2.60
N GLN A 72 16.55 -4.50 2.19
CA GLN A 72 17.72 -4.99 1.47
C GLN A 72 18.62 -5.86 2.35
N GLU A 73 18.80 -5.51 3.61
CA GLU A 73 19.64 -6.26 4.57
C GLU A 73 18.99 -7.57 5.02
N GLN A 74 17.69 -7.56 5.34
CA GLN A 74 17.00 -8.74 5.86
C GLN A 74 16.54 -9.70 4.77
N PHE A 75 16.08 -9.18 3.63
CA PHE A 75 15.47 -10.01 2.57
C PHE A 75 16.28 -10.02 1.27
N GLY A 76 17.34 -9.24 1.16
CA GLY A 76 18.13 -9.13 -0.07
C GLY A 76 17.42 -8.40 -1.23
N LYS A 77 16.30 -7.73 -0.95
CA LYS A 77 15.40 -7.18 -1.98
C LYS A 77 15.60 -5.68 -2.18
N LYS A 78 15.68 -5.27 -3.45
CA LYS A 78 15.66 -3.85 -3.84
C LYS A 78 14.22 -3.39 -4.04
N VAL A 79 13.79 -2.42 -3.26
CA VAL A 79 12.47 -1.79 -3.38
C VAL A 79 12.61 -0.32 -3.74
N TYR A 80 11.67 0.24 -4.49
CA TYR A 80 11.61 1.69 -4.71
C TYR A 80 11.19 2.40 -3.43
N LEU A 81 11.75 3.58 -3.19
CA LEU A 81 11.45 4.39 -2.00
C LEU A 81 9.93 4.65 -1.83
N SER A 82 9.21 4.91 -2.92
CA SER A 82 7.75 5.13 -2.87
C SER A 82 6.98 3.92 -2.30
N ARG A 83 7.42 2.70 -2.61
CA ARG A 83 6.76 1.47 -2.14
C ARG A 83 6.96 1.20 -0.67
N THR A 84 8.01 1.75 -0.06
CA THR A 84 8.25 1.59 1.39
C THR A 84 7.07 2.09 2.22
N TYR A 85 6.44 3.19 1.80
CA TYR A 85 5.22 3.72 2.44
C TYR A 85 3.96 2.88 2.19
N GLU A 86 3.93 2.04 1.14
CA GLU A 86 2.88 1.02 0.98
C GLU A 86 3.08 -0.08 2.04
N PHE A 87 4.30 -0.56 2.22
CA PHE A 87 4.61 -1.61 3.20
C PHE A 87 4.39 -1.14 4.64
N MET A 88 4.73 0.11 4.99
CA MET A 88 4.43 0.68 6.30
C MET A 88 2.92 0.76 6.55
N ARG A 89 2.13 1.15 5.54
CA ARG A 89 0.65 1.17 5.65
C ARG A 89 0.08 -0.22 5.84
N LEU A 90 0.59 -1.22 5.11
CA LEU A 90 0.20 -2.62 5.28
C LEU A 90 0.58 -3.17 6.66
N ALA A 91 1.67 -2.66 7.26
CA ALA A 91 2.05 -2.96 8.64
C ALA A 91 1.23 -2.19 9.70
N GLY A 92 0.23 -1.40 9.28
CA GLY A 92 -0.65 -0.65 10.18
C GLY A 92 -0.13 0.71 10.64
N PHE A 93 0.89 1.25 9.98
CA PHE A 93 1.44 2.58 10.27
C PHE A 93 0.85 3.65 9.36
N SER A 94 0.74 4.87 9.87
CA SER A 94 0.34 6.05 9.11
C SER A 94 1.45 7.10 9.12
N PRO A 95 1.65 7.86 8.03
CA PRO A 95 2.59 8.96 8.01
C PRO A 95 2.27 9.97 9.12
N GLN A 96 3.27 10.28 9.94
CA GLN A 96 3.14 11.28 10.99
C GLN A 96 3.81 12.58 10.53
N HIS A 97 3.07 13.68 10.63
CA HIS A 97 3.61 15.02 10.43
C HIS A 97 3.65 15.76 11.77
N PRO A 98 4.83 16.25 12.21
CA PRO A 98 4.90 17.12 13.37
C PRO A 98 3.98 18.33 13.14
N ARG A 99 3.24 18.73 14.17
CA ARG A 99 2.40 19.92 14.10
C ARG A 99 3.28 21.13 13.75
N PRO A 100 2.99 21.88 12.68
CA PRO A 100 3.73 23.09 12.34
C PRO A 100 3.77 24.03 13.55
N ARG A 101 4.97 24.46 13.96
CA ARG A 101 5.15 25.46 15.01
C ARG A 101 5.23 26.85 14.37
N HIS A 102 4.40 27.78 14.83
CA HIS A 102 4.42 29.16 14.36
C HIS A 102 5.70 29.88 14.86
N VAL A 103 6.46 30.49 13.95
CA VAL A 103 7.78 31.09 14.22
C VAL A 103 7.70 32.21 15.27
N GLY A 104 6.61 32.98 15.31
CA GLY A 104 6.39 34.03 16.31
C GLY A 104 5.77 33.57 17.63
N GLY A 105 5.72 32.25 17.89
CA GLY A 105 5.06 31.72 19.08
C GLY A 105 5.95 31.77 20.30
N ASP A 106 5.84 32.82 21.11
CA ASP A 106 6.54 32.95 22.39
C ASP A 106 6.24 31.78 23.35
N GLU A 107 7.26 31.00 23.70
CA GLU A 107 7.16 29.90 24.66
C GLU A 107 6.81 30.37 26.08
N ALA A 108 7.30 31.55 26.50
CA ALA A 108 7.03 32.09 27.83
C ALA A 108 5.54 32.47 27.98
N ALA A 109 4.96 33.09 26.95
CA ALA A 109 3.53 33.41 26.93
C ALA A 109 2.63 32.16 26.96
N LYS A 110 3.05 31.05 26.32
CA LYS A 110 2.32 29.78 26.32
C LYS A 110 2.34 29.08 27.69
N GLU A 111 3.49 29.09 28.37
CA GLU A 111 3.61 28.51 29.71
C GLU A 111 2.87 29.35 30.76
N ALA A 112 2.93 30.69 30.66
CA ALA A 112 2.15 31.59 31.53
C ALA A 112 0.62 31.46 31.33
N PHE A 113 0.17 31.04 30.14
CA PHE A 113 -1.25 30.75 29.88
C PHE A 113 -1.67 29.40 30.48
N LYS A 114 -0.82 28.36 30.39
CA LYS A 114 -1.10 27.04 30.99
C LYS A 114 -1.22 27.08 32.51
N SER A 115 -0.44 27.94 33.19
CA SER A 115 -0.46 28.04 34.65
C SER A 115 -1.65 28.84 35.21
N LYS A 116 -2.55 29.35 34.35
CA LYS A 116 -3.72 30.16 34.74
C LYS A 116 -5.04 29.39 34.79
N SER A 117 -5.02 28.06 34.75
CA SER A 117 -6.17 27.20 35.09
C SER A 117 -5.92 26.52 36.42
#